data_AF-A0A6P0Y8G5-F1
#
_entry.id   AF-A0A6P0Y8G5-F1
#
_cell.length_a   1.000
_cell.length_b   1.000
_cell.length_c   1.000
_cell.angle_alpha   90.00
_cell.angle_beta   90.00
_cell.angle_gamma   90.00
#
_symmetry.space_group_name_H-M   'P 1'
#
loop_
_entity.id
_entity.type
_entity.pdbx_description
1 polymer ?
#
loop_
_entity_poly.entity_id
_entity_poly.type
_entity_poly.pdbx_seq_one_letter_code
_entity_poly.pdbx_strand_id
1 'polypeptide(L)'
;MAKSHGSLTGIEAKIEYHPVFEELGELYESWKRSAVNWMQTEKLSESEVEKRLMKRFNIQWAWADSIATEATQCLNQLKTAKDNNITKLELQIQAKTTAAKKLITKLEKTLKLATKKGFPHLQARNIFFHQLLGLKSKIQKIASLKRKLKQLKNTERLHICFGSQKLFNAQHNLAENGYKTQEEWGLDWRKKRSGRFLCVGKSQPGGGTMLKVFPLKEDGLYQLQVQLPRPLQDKYGQKIQLEF
;
A
#
# COMPACT_ATOMS: atom_id res chain seq x y z
N MET A 1 10.31 9.99 -42.00
CA MET A 1 10.15 9.76 -40.53
C MET A 1 9.09 10.73 -40.01
N ALA A 2 7.83 10.29 -39.90
CA ALA A 2 6.77 11.12 -39.34
C ALA A 2 6.93 11.17 -37.82
N LYS A 3 7.37 12.31 -37.28
CA LYS A 3 7.39 12.55 -35.83
C LYS A 3 5.95 12.77 -35.37
N SER A 4 5.31 11.73 -34.83
CA SER A 4 4.00 11.86 -34.17
C SER A 4 4.17 12.76 -32.95
N HIS A 5 3.86 14.05 -33.09
CA HIS A 5 3.59 14.94 -31.96
C HIS A 5 2.16 14.65 -31.50
N GLY A 6 1.91 13.41 -31.06
CA GLY A 6 0.65 13.08 -30.41
C GLY A 6 0.60 13.89 -29.12
N SER A 7 -0.41 14.74 -28.96
CA SER A 7 -0.73 15.30 -27.66
C SER A 7 -0.84 14.14 -26.67
N LEU A 8 -0.18 14.25 -25.52
CA LEU A 8 -0.30 13.29 -24.43
C LEU A 8 -1.67 13.50 -23.76
N THR A 9 -2.74 13.20 -24.49
CA THR A 9 -4.10 13.25 -23.97
C THR A 9 -4.35 11.92 -23.26
N GLY A 10 -4.43 11.96 -21.93
CA GLY A 10 -4.90 10.82 -21.16
C GLY A 10 -6.38 10.60 -21.45
N ILE A 11 -6.76 9.35 -21.70
CA ILE A 11 -8.16 8.95 -21.88
C ILE A 11 -8.59 8.23 -20.61
N GLU A 12 -9.55 8.79 -19.88
CA GLU A 12 -10.25 8.13 -18.78
C GLU A 12 -11.66 7.79 -19.24
N ALA A 13 -11.96 6.50 -19.34
CA ALA A 13 -13.26 6.02 -19.83
C ALA A 13 -13.76 4.84 -19.01
N LYS A 14 -15.08 4.71 -18.93
CA LYS A 14 -15.74 3.56 -18.31
C LYS A 14 -16.07 2.56 -19.41
N ILE A 15 -15.33 1.46 -19.43
CA ILE A 15 -15.60 0.35 -20.34
C ILE A 15 -16.74 -0.53 -19.82
N GLU A 16 -17.45 -1.20 -20.73
CA GLU A 16 -18.42 -2.22 -20.37
C GLU A 16 -17.75 -3.35 -19.58
N TYR A 17 -18.47 -3.84 -18.57
CA TYR A 17 -17.96 -4.92 -17.73
C TYR A 17 -17.85 -6.21 -18.52
N HIS A 18 -16.69 -6.88 -18.43
CA HIS A 18 -16.48 -8.21 -18.95
C HIS A 18 -15.94 -9.14 -17.83
N PRO A 19 -16.51 -10.34 -17.61
CA PRO A 19 -16.12 -11.25 -16.52
C PRO A 19 -14.62 -11.59 -16.47
N VAL A 20 -13.96 -11.60 -17.63
CA VAL A 20 -12.51 -11.79 -17.76
C VAL A 20 -11.69 -10.87 -16.86
N PHE A 21 -12.17 -9.64 -16.60
CA PHE A 21 -11.39 -8.64 -15.88
C PHE A 21 -11.35 -8.92 -14.38
N GLU A 22 -12.37 -9.57 -13.83
CA GLU A 22 -12.33 -10.06 -12.45
C GLU A 22 -11.27 -11.15 -12.32
N GLU A 23 -11.34 -12.20 -13.14
CA GLU A 23 -10.37 -13.31 -13.10
C GLU A 23 -8.94 -12.86 -13.41
N LEU A 24 -8.77 -11.98 -14.40
CA LEU A 24 -7.48 -11.39 -14.74
C LEU A 24 -6.92 -10.57 -13.58
N GLY A 25 -7.74 -9.72 -12.97
CA GLY A 25 -7.32 -8.93 -11.81
C GLY A 25 -6.96 -9.78 -10.60
N GLU A 26 -7.63 -10.92 -10.41
CA GLU A 26 -7.33 -11.87 -9.34
C GLU A 26 -5.99 -12.58 -9.55
N LEU A 27 -5.78 -13.13 -10.74
CA LEU A 27 -4.55 -13.79 -11.13
C LEU A 27 -3.37 -12.81 -11.09
N TYR A 28 -3.55 -11.63 -11.67
CA TYR A 28 -2.53 -10.58 -11.73
C TYR A 28 -2.02 -10.21 -10.34
N GLU A 29 -2.93 -9.90 -9.41
CA GLU A 29 -2.56 -9.56 -8.04
C GLU A 29 -1.92 -10.73 -7.29
N SER A 30 -2.34 -11.97 -7.57
CA SER A 30 -1.70 -13.17 -7.04
C SER A 30 -0.25 -13.31 -7.52
N TRP A 31 -0.03 -13.12 -8.82
CA TRP A 31 1.30 -13.16 -9.43
C TRP A 31 2.20 -12.03 -8.92
N LYS A 32 1.68 -10.81 -8.80
CA LYS A 32 2.40 -9.67 -8.22
C LYS A 32 2.83 -9.92 -6.78
N ARG A 33 1.96 -10.48 -5.94
CA ARG A 33 2.32 -10.83 -4.55
C ARG A 33 3.44 -11.88 -4.50
N SER A 34 3.40 -12.85 -5.41
CA SER A 34 4.46 -13.85 -5.55
C SER A 34 5.78 -13.19 -5.97
N ALA A 35 5.74 -12.31 -6.97
CA ALA A 35 6.88 -11.52 -7.43
C ALA A 35 7.51 -10.69 -6.30
N VAL A 36 6.71 -9.90 -5.58
CA VAL A 36 7.21 -9.09 -4.45
C VAL A 36 7.76 -9.97 -3.32
N ASN A 37 7.17 -11.14 -3.07
CA ASN A 37 7.72 -12.09 -2.11
C ASN A 37 9.11 -12.56 -2.53
N TRP A 38 9.29 -12.99 -3.78
CA TRP A 38 10.59 -13.45 -4.28
C TRP A 38 11.66 -12.35 -4.24
N MET A 39 11.30 -11.12 -4.63
CA MET A 39 12.22 -9.97 -4.53
C MET A 39 12.68 -9.70 -3.09
N GLN A 40 11.84 -9.97 -2.10
CA GLN A 40 12.17 -9.74 -0.69
C GLN A 40 12.93 -10.89 -0.04
N THR A 41 12.49 -12.14 -0.25
CA THR A 41 13.06 -13.31 0.43
C THR A 41 14.28 -13.85 -0.28
N GLU A 42 14.26 -13.85 -1.60
CA GLU A 42 15.31 -14.44 -2.45
C GLU A 42 16.18 -13.37 -3.12
N LYS A 43 15.85 -12.08 -2.94
CA LYS A 43 16.58 -10.93 -3.51
C LYS A 43 16.72 -10.97 -5.03
N LEU A 44 15.73 -11.57 -5.71
CA LEU A 44 15.72 -11.62 -7.17
C LEU A 44 15.58 -10.23 -7.79
N SER A 45 16.31 -10.02 -8.88
CA SER A 45 16.17 -8.87 -9.76
C SER A 45 14.88 -8.92 -10.58
N GLU A 46 14.50 -7.78 -11.17
CA GLU A 46 13.31 -7.67 -12.02
C GLU A 46 13.31 -8.69 -13.18
N SER A 47 14.46 -8.85 -13.86
CA SER A 47 14.58 -9.81 -14.98
C SER A 47 14.49 -11.28 -14.53
N GLU A 48 15.00 -11.60 -13.35
CA GLU A 48 14.88 -12.96 -12.79
C GLU A 48 13.43 -13.27 -12.41
N VAL A 49 12.73 -12.29 -11.83
CA VAL A 49 11.31 -12.40 -11.50
C VAL A 49 10.47 -12.55 -12.76
N GLU A 50 10.71 -11.75 -13.79
CA GLU A 50 10.04 -11.86 -15.10
C GLU A 50 10.15 -13.29 -15.66
N LYS A 51 11.38 -13.81 -15.77
CA LYS A 51 11.64 -15.17 -16.27
C LYS A 51 10.93 -16.22 -15.41
N ARG A 52 10.89 -16.02 -14.09
CA ARG A 52 10.21 -16.94 -13.17
C ARG A 52 8.70 -16.89 -13.31
N LEU A 53 8.12 -15.71 -13.51
CA LEU A 53 6.68 -15.54 -13.77
C LEU A 53 6.28 -16.27 -15.06
N MET A 54 7.04 -16.07 -16.15
CA MET A 54 6.81 -16.77 -17.42
C MET A 54 6.81 -18.30 -17.24
N LYS A 55 7.82 -18.84 -16.56
CA LYS A 55 7.96 -20.28 -16.34
C LYS A 55 6.91 -20.85 -15.39
N ARG A 56 6.67 -20.19 -14.27
CA ARG A 56 5.80 -20.71 -13.20
C ARG A 56 4.32 -20.63 -13.53
N PHE A 57 3.90 -19.53 -14.17
CA PHE A 57 2.49 -19.26 -14.44
C PHE A 57 2.12 -19.39 -15.92
N ASN A 58 3.06 -19.80 -16.78
CA ASN A 58 2.89 -19.93 -18.22
C ASN A 58 2.29 -18.65 -18.86
N ILE A 59 2.78 -17.47 -18.48
CA ILE A 59 2.31 -16.20 -19.03
C ILE A 59 3.28 -15.66 -20.09
N GLN A 60 2.75 -14.86 -21.01
CA GLN A 60 3.55 -14.18 -22.02
C GLN A 60 4.52 -13.18 -21.39
N TRP A 61 5.64 -12.95 -22.06
CA TRP A 61 6.67 -12.02 -21.62
C TRP A 61 6.12 -10.64 -21.23
N ALA A 62 5.22 -10.06 -22.03
CA ALA A 62 4.69 -8.72 -21.73
C ALA A 62 3.89 -8.64 -20.41
N TRP A 63 3.14 -9.69 -20.07
CA TRP A 63 2.46 -9.79 -18.77
C TRP A 63 3.49 -9.94 -17.65
N ALA A 64 4.51 -10.76 -17.85
CA ALA A 64 5.58 -10.96 -16.87
C ALA A 64 6.41 -9.68 -16.62
N ASP A 65 6.79 -8.96 -17.67
CA ASP A 65 7.53 -7.69 -17.62
C ASP A 65 6.72 -6.66 -16.83
N SER A 66 5.45 -6.47 -17.18
CA SER A 66 4.55 -5.56 -16.47
C SER A 66 4.43 -5.88 -14.98
N ILE A 67 4.21 -7.15 -14.64
CA ILE A 67 4.06 -7.58 -13.24
C ILE A 67 5.37 -7.41 -12.48
N ALA A 68 6.50 -7.72 -13.11
CA ALA A 68 7.82 -7.57 -12.50
C ALA A 68 8.13 -6.08 -12.24
N THR A 69 7.88 -5.20 -13.21
CA THR A 69 8.01 -3.75 -13.04
C THR A 69 7.08 -3.22 -11.93
N GLU A 70 5.81 -3.62 -11.90
CA GLU A 70 4.90 -3.19 -10.83
C GLU A 70 5.34 -3.73 -9.46
N ALA A 71 5.84 -4.97 -9.39
CA ALA A 71 6.40 -5.54 -8.17
C ALA A 71 7.61 -4.73 -7.67
N THR A 72 8.52 -4.34 -8.56
CA THR A 72 9.66 -3.45 -8.24
C THR A 72 9.16 -2.12 -7.69
N GLN A 73 8.19 -1.48 -8.37
CA GLN A 73 7.61 -0.22 -7.94
C GLN A 73 6.94 -0.33 -6.57
N CYS A 74 6.15 -1.39 -6.36
CA CYS A 74 5.51 -1.67 -5.07
C CYS A 74 6.55 -1.83 -3.97
N LEU A 75 7.62 -2.59 -4.20
CA LEU A 75 8.69 -2.77 -3.22
C LEU A 75 9.40 -1.45 -2.89
N ASN A 76 9.64 -0.59 -3.89
CA ASN A 76 10.22 0.73 -3.69
C ASN A 76 9.28 1.62 -2.85
N GLN A 77 7.98 1.64 -3.15
CA GLN A 77 6.98 2.36 -2.36
C GLN A 77 6.94 1.87 -0.91
N LEU A 78 7.05 0.56 -0.66
CA LEU A 78 7.10 0.02 0.69
C LEU A 78 8.35 0.48 1.45
N LYS A 79 9.52 0.50 0.79
CA LYS A 79 10.77 1.00 1.39
C LYS A 79 10.62 2.47 1.77
N THR A 80 10.17 3.31 0.83
CA THR A 80 9.92 4.73 1.08
C THR A 80 8.90 4.94 2.20
N ALA A 81 7.82 4.16 2.23
CA ALA A 81 6.81 4.25 3.30
C ALA A 81 7.39 3.88 4.67
N LYS A 82 8.27 2.86 4.75
CA LYS A 82 8.99 2.50 5.97
C LYS A 82 9.89 3.66 6.43
N ASP A 83 10.67 4.24 5.53
CA ASP A 83 11.59 5.34 5.85
C ASP A 83 10.83 6.57 6.35
N ASN A 84 9.76 6.97 5.65
CA ASN A 84 8.89 8.05 6.07
C ASN A 84 8.30 7.83 7.48
N ASN A 85 7.91 6.59 7.78
CA ASN A 85 7.38 6.24 9.10
C ASN A 85 8.46 6.25 10.19
N ILE A 86 9.69 5.84 9.88
CA ILE A 86 10.86 5.96 10.76
C ILE A 86 11.09 7.44 11.10
N THR A 87 11.21 8.30 10.09
CA THR A 87 11.42 9.75 10.27
C THR A 87 10.30 10.37 11.10
N LYS A 88 9.05 10.02 10.81
CA LYS A 88 7.88 10.49 11.57
C LYS A 88 7.99 10.10 13.06
N LEU A 89 8.34 8.85 13.35
CA LEU A 89 8.49 8.37 14.73
C LEU A 89 9.65 9.07 15.45
N GLU A 90 10.78 9.28 14.78
CA GLU A 90 11.94 9.99 15.33
C GLU A 90 11.59 11.43 15.71
N LEU A 91 10.97 12.18 14.79
CA LEU A 91 10.50 13.54 15.05
C LEU A 91 9.49 13.58 16.20
N GLN A 92 8.55 12.64 16.26
CA GLN A 92 7.58 12.54 17.36
C GLN A 92 8.27 12.26 18.71
N ILE A 93 9.26 11.37 18.74
CA ILE A 93 10.03 11.06 19.96
C ILE A 93 10.79 12.29 20.40
N GLN A 94 11.47 13.00 19.49
CA GLN A 94 12.21 14.21 19.79
C GLN A 94 11.30 15.29 20.37
N ALA A 95 10.19 15.61 19.70
CA ALA A 95 9.24 16.62 20.15
C ALA A 95 8.67 16.29 21.54
N LYS A 96 8.25 15.04 21.78
CA LYS A 96 7.72 14.61 23.07
C LYS A 96 8.78 14.60 24.17
N THR A 97 10.02 14.24 23.85
CA THR A 97 11.15 14.27 24.78
C THR A 97 11.46 15.70 25.21
N THR A 98 11.53 16.64 24.27
CA THR A 98 11.73 18.07 24.55
C THR A 98 10.61 18.63 25.41
N ALA A 99 9.34 18.30 25.10
CA ALA A 99 8.19 18.72 25.91
C ALA A 99 8.24 18.13 27.33
N ALA A 100 8.61 16.87 27.48
CA ALA A 100 8.77 16.22 28.79
C ALA A 100 9.90 16.87 29.60
N LYS A 101 11.06 17.16 29.00
CA LYS A 101 12.17 17.87 29.64
C LYS A 101 11.75 19.25 30.15
N LYS A 102 11.05 20.04 29.31
CA LYS A 102 10.52 21.36 29.71
C LYS A 102 9.53 21.26 30.87
N LEU A 103 8.70 20.21 30.90
CA LEU A 103 7.77 19.99 32.01
C LEU A 103 8.51 19.60 33.29
N ILE A 104 9.51 18.72 33.21
CA ILE A 104 10.33 18.32 34.37
C ILE A 104 11.00 19.54 34.98
N THR A 105 11.67 20.38 34.18
CA THR A 105 12.33 21.58 34.71
C THR A 105 11.35 22.57 35.33
N LYS A 106 10.12 22.69 34.79
CA LYS A 106 9.06 23.49 35.39
C LYS A 106 8.63 22.91 36.75
N LEU A 107 8.38 21.61 36.81
CA LEU A 107 7.97 20.92 38.04
C LEU A 107 9.07 20.99 39.11
N GLU A 108 10.34 20.84 38.75
CA GLU A 108 11.48 20.99 39.68
C GLU A 108 11.53 22.40 40.29
N LYS A 109 11.32 23.45 39.47
CA LYS A 109 11.26 24.84 39.96
C LYS A 109 10.08 25.04 40.90
N THR A 110 8.90 24.54 40.54
CA THR A 110 7.70 24.62 41.38
C THR A 110 7.89 23.88 42.70
N LEU A 111 8.51 22.69 42.67
CA LEU A 111 8.82 21.91 43.87
C LEU A 111 9.77 22.68 44.80
N LYS A 112 10.86 23.24 44.27
CA LYS A 112 11.81 24.04 45.06
C LYS A 112 11.15 25.23 45.77
N LEU A 113 10.22 25.93 45.08
CA LEU A 113 9.48 27.05 45.68
C LEU A 113 8.49 26.56 46.74
N ALA A 114 7.76 25.48 46.46
CA ALA A 114 6.81 24.87 47.38
C ALA A 114 7.48 24.32 48.65
N THR A 115 8.70 23.78 48.56
CA THR A 115 9.46 23.35 49.74
C THR A 115 9.86 24.52 50.64
N LYS A 116 10.14 25.70 50.07
CA LYS A 116 10.55 26.89 50.83
C LYS A 116 9.38 27.67 51.43
N LYS A 117 8.28 27.84 50.68
CA LYS A 117 7.18 28.76 51.02
C LYS A 117 5.80 28.10 51.07
N GLY A 118 5.72 26.78 50.85
CA GLY A 118 4.45 26.10 50.62
C GLY A 118 3.86 26.40 49.23
N PHE A 119 2.77 25.71 48.89
CA PHE A 119 1.98 26.08 47.70
C PHE A 119 1.12 27.31 48.01
N PRO A 120 0.97 28.24 47.06
CA PRO A 120 0.23 29.49 47.30
C PRO A 120 -1.27 29.26 47.54
N HIS A 121 -1.86 28.22 46.96
CA HIS A 121 -3.26 27.81 47.19
C HIS A 121 -3.46 26.33 46.80
N LEU A 122 -4.58 25.74 47.24
CA LEU A 122 -4.91 24.33 47.02
C LEU A 122 -4.95 23.95 45.53
N GLN A 123 -5.49 24.82 44.67
CA GLN A 123 -5.57 24.55 43.24
C GLN A 123 -4.16 24.45 42.60
N ALA A 124 -3.20 25.30 43.01
CA ALA A 124 -1.82 25.21 42.52
C ALA A 124 -1.15 23.88 42.91
N ARG A 125 -1.41 23.40 44.13
CA ARG A 125 -0.99 22.07 44.59
C ARG A 125 -1.59 20.98 43.70
N ASN A 126 -2.90 21.01 43.46
CA ASN A 126 -3.59 19.99 42.66
C ASN A 126 -3.07 19.95 41.22
N ILE A 127 -2.86 21.12 40.59
CA ILE A 127 -2.30 21.22 39.24
C ILE A 127 -0.91 20.59 39.17
N PHE A 128 -0.05 20.85 40.17
CA PHE A 128 1.28 20.25 40.25
C PHE A 128 1.21 18.72 40.30
N PHE A 129 0.39 18.16 41.19
CA PHE A 129 0.24 16.72 41.32
C PHE A 129 -0.38 16.08 40.06
N HIS A 130 -1.36 16.71 39.43
CA HIS A 130 -1.89 16.25 38.14
C HIS A 130 -0.83 16.22 37.04
N GLN A 131 0.01 17.25 36.95
CA GLN A 131 1.10 17.29 35.99
C GLN A 131 2.18 16.23 36.28
N LEU A 132 2.48 15.99 37.55
CA LEU A 132 3.41 14.95 38.00
C LEU A 132 2.89 13.55 37.65
N LEU A 133 1.61 13.27 37.91
CA LEU A 133 0.96 12.01 37.53
C LEU A 133 0.98 11.81 36.00
N GLY A 134 0.67 12.87 35.25
CA GLY A 134 0.72 12.86 33.78
C GLY A 134 2.12 12.64 33.20
N LEU A 135 3.18 12.95 33.94
CA LEU A 135 4.57 12.76 33.49
C LEU A 135 4.90 11.28 33.28
N LYS A 136 4.45 10.40 34.18
CA LYS A 136 4.66 8.94 34.04
C LYS A 136 4.08 8.41 32.74
N SER A 137 2.84 8.78 32.42
CA SER A 137 2.18 8.40 31.16
C SER A 137 2.93 8.91 29.93
N LYS A 138 3.42 10.16 29.97
CA LYS A 138 4.23 10.75 28.89
C LYS A 138 5.54 9.97 28.67
N ILE A 139 6.25 9.61 29.74
CA ILE A 139 7.48 8.82 29.68
C ILE A 139 7.20 7.43 29.09
N GLN A 140 6.15 6.75 29.56
CA GLN A 140 5.72 5.46 29.02
C GLN A 140 5.37 5.54 27.54
N LYS A 141 4.69 6.61 27.11
CA LYS A 141 4.39 6.83 25.69
C LYS A 141 5.66 6.98 24.86
N ILE A 142 6.65 7.74 25.33
CA ILE A 142 7.95 7.87 24.66
C ILE A 142 8.65 6.51 24.57
N ALA A 143 8.67 5.74 25.66
CA ALA A 143 9.25 4.39 25.67
C ALA A 143 8.55 3.46 24.66
N SER A 144 7.22 3.51 24.60
CA SER A 144 6.45 2.75 23.61
C SER A 144 6.77 3.15 22.17
N LEU A 145 6.94 4.44 21.90
CA LEU A 145 7.34 4.93 20.57
C LEU A 145 8.76 4.47 20.21
N LYS A 146 9.70 4.51 21.16
CA LYS A 146 11.06 3.98 20.97
C LYS A 146 11.05 2.48 20.67
N ARG A 147 10.23 1.69 21.36
CA ARG A 147 10.05 0.26 21.07
C ARG A 147 9.50 0.05 19.66
N LYS A 148 8.47 0.80 19.26
CA LYS A 148 7.89 0.74 17.91
C LYS A 148 8.92 1.10 16.83
N LEU A 149 9.74 2.14 17.07
CA LEU A 149 10.82 2.53 16.17
C LEU A 149 11.86 1.41 16.03
N LYS A 150 12.29 0.81 17.14
CA LYS A 150 13.24 -0.31 17.14
C LYS A 150 12.68 -1.51 16.35
N GLN A 151 11.42 -1.87 16.59
CA GLN A 151 10.76 -2.96 15.87
C GLN A 151 10.69 -2.67 14.37
N LEU A 152 10.29 -1.45 13.98
CA LEU A 152 10.21 -1.05 12.58
C LEU A 152 11.57 -1.09 11.87
N LYS A 153 12.65 -0.61 12.52
CA LYS A 153 14.01 -0.67 11.97
C LYS A 153 14.45 -2.12 11.74
N ASN A 154 14.19 -2.99 12.71
CA ASN A 154 14.55 -4.42 12.65
C ASN A 154 13.66 -5.25 11.72
N THR A 155 12.54 -4.71 11.24
CA THR A 155 11.64 -5.45 10.34
C THR A 155 12.22 -5.44 8.93
N GLU A 156 12.79 -6.57 8.49
CA GLU A 156 13.34 -6.71 7.13
C GLU A 156 12.24 -6.92 6.09
N ARG A 157 11.24 -7.74 6.41
CA ARG A 157 10.14 -8.09 5.51
C ARG A 157 9.06 -7.02 5.53
N LEU A 158 8.76 -6.47 4.36
CA LEU A 158 7.69 -5.50 4.14
C LEU A 158 6.44 -6.22 3.64
N HIS A 159 5.35 -6.08 4.40
CA HIS A 159 4.08 -6.69 4.07
C HIS A 159 3.25 -5.79 3.17
N ILE A 160 2.68 -6.37 2.12
CA ILE A 160 1.67 -5.69 1.32
C ILE A 160 0.29 -6.02 1.88
N CYS A 161 -0.37 -5.03 2.46
CA CYS A 161 -1.79 -5.09 2.76
C CYS A 161 -2.55 -4.30 1.69
N PHE A 162 -3.06 -5.01 0.69
CA PHE A 162 -4.13 -4.48 -0.15
C PHE A 162 -5.44 -4.50 0.66
N GLY A 163 -6.38 -3.57 0.43
CA GLY A 163 -7.64 -3.51 1.18
C GLY A 163 -7.61 -2.58 2.41
N SER A 164 -8.77 -2.03 2.75
CA SER A 164 -8.88 -1.01 3.79
C SER A 164 -8.84 -1.60 5.20
N GLN A 165 -8.26 -0.87 6.16
CA GLN A 165 -8.30 -1.26 7.58
C GLN A 165 -9.74 -1.44 8.09
N LYS A 166 -10.69 -0.66 7.57
CA LYS A 166 -12.11 -0.79 7.88
C LYS A 166 -12.64 -2.18 7.53
N LEU A 167 -12.36 -2.64 6.30
CA LEU A 167 -12.80 -3.95 5.85
C LEU A 167 -12.08 -5.07 6.60
N PHE A 168 -10.80 -4.90 6.97
CA PHE A 168 -10.09 -5.90 7.78
C PHE A 168 -10.73 -6.05 9.16
N ASN A 169 -11.03 -4.92 9.82
CA ASN A 169 -11.59 -4.91 11.17
C ASN A 169 -13.04 -5.41 11.22
N ALA A 170 -13.75 -5.42 10.08
CA ALA A 170 -15.12 -5.93 9.99
C ALA A 170 -15.24 -7.41 10.40
N GLN A 171 -14.14 -8.18 10.31
CA GLN A 171 -14.11 -9.58 10.75
C GLN A 171 -14.38 -9.77 12.25
N HIS A 172 -14.13 -8.75 13.08
CA HIS A 172 -14.30 -8.86 14.53
C HIS A 172 -15.76 -8.74 14.96
N ASN A 173 -16.58 -8.00 14.19
CA ASN A 173 -18.00 -7.77 14.47
C ASN A 173 -18.83 -8.02 13.19
N LEU A 174 -18.97 -9.27 12.75
CA LEU A 174 -19.57 -9.62 11.45
C LEU A 174 -20.99 -9.07 11.27
N ALA A 175 -21.89 -9.32 12.24
CA ALA A 175 -23.29 -8.91 12.16
C ALA A 175 -23.47 -7.38 12.08
N GLU A 176 -22.71 -6.62 12.87
CA GLU A 176 -22.72 -5.14 12.82
C GLU A 176 -22.20 -4.60 11.48
N ASN A 177 -21.31 -5.34 10.82
CA ASN A 177 -20.74 -4.97 9.54
C ASN A 177 -21.49 -5.56 8.33
N GLY A 178 -22.64 -6.20 8.55
CA GLY A 178 -23.51 -6.72 7.50
C GLY A 178 -23.08 -8.07 6.91
N TYR A 179 -22.16 -8.80 7.56
CA TYR A 179 -21.76 -10.14 7.15
C TYR A 179 -22.45 -11.20 8.00
N LYS A 180 -22.99 -12.23 7.35
CA LYS A 180 -23.60 -13.38 8.04
C LYS A 180 -22.55 -14.38 8.50
N THR A 181 -21.48 -14.54 7.73
CA THR A 181 -20.41 -15.50 8.01
C THR A 181 -19.02 -14.92 7.76
N GLN A 182 -18.02 -15.53 8.39
CA GLN A 182 -16.61 -15.22 8.16
C GLN A 182 -16.20 -15.50 6.71
N GLU A 183 -16.85 -16.46 6.05
CA GLU A 183 -16.59 -16.83 4.66
C GLU A 183 -17.06 -15.75 3.70
N GLU A 184 -18.25 -15.19 3.93
CA GLU A 184 -18.79 -14.06 3.16
C GLU A 184 -17.88 -12.84 3.26
N TRP A 185 -17.44 -12.50 4.48
CA TRP A 185 -16.42 -11.48 4.70
C TRP A 185 -15.11 -11.82 3.98
N GLY A 186 -14.66 -13.07 4.04
CA GLY A 186 -13.43 -13.52 3.39
C GLY A 186 -13.47 -13.40 1.87
N LEU A 187 -14.62 -13.63 1.24
CA LEU A 187 -14.84 -13.43 -0.18
C LEU A 187 -14.77 -11.94 -0.55
N ASP A 188 -15.49 -11.06 0.15
CA ASP A 188 -15.44 -9.61 -0.10
C ASP A 188 -14.04 -9.02 0.21
N TRP A 189 -13.39 -9.52 1.27
CA TRP A 189 -12.01 -9.16 1.61
C TRP A 189 -11.04 -9.55 0.50
N ARG A 190 -11.17 -10.75 -0.07
CA ARG A 190 -10.38 -11.16 -1.24
C ARG A 190 -10.70 -10.27 -2.44
N LYS A 191 -11.97 -10.15 -2.83
CA LYS A 191 -12.40 -9.36 -4.00
C LYS A 191 -11.96 -7.89 -3.94
N LYS A 192 -12.02 -7.23 -2.78
CA LYS A 192 -11.48 -5.85 -2.64
C LYS A 192 -9.96 -5.77 -2.66
N ARG A 193 -9.26 -6.90 -2.48
CA ARG A 193 -7.79 -7.02 -2.53
C ARG A 193 -7.28 -7.55 -3.87
N SER A 194 -8.14 -8.12 -4.69
CA SER A 194 -7.81 -8.83 -5.93
C SER A 194 -8.85 -8.49 -6.99
N GLY A 195 -8.44 -7.84 -8.06
CA GLY A 195 -9.37 -7.27 -9.04
C GLY A 195 -8.87 -6.02 -9.75
N ARG A 196 -7.60 -5.66 -9.53
CA ARG A 196 -6.92 -4.62 -10.30
C ARG A 196 -5.78 -5.28 -11.05
N PHE A 197 -5.59 -4.87 -12.29
CA PHE A 197 -4.39 -5.18 -13.04
C PHE A 197 -3.91 -3.90 -13.67
N LEU A 198 -2.59 -3.79 -13.83
CA LEU A 198 -1.96 -2.70 -14.54
C LEU A 198 -1.12 -3.30 -15.67
N CYS A 199 -1.17 -2.67 -16.83
CA CYS A 199 -0.31 -3.04 -17.95
C CYS A 199 0.71 -1.92 -18.16
N VAL A 200 1.89 -2.09 -17.59
CA VAL A 200 3.06 -1.24 -17.81
C VAL A 200 3.98 -1.99 -18.75
N GLY A 201 4.40 -1.38 -19.85
CA GLY A 201 5.29 -2.05 -20.78
C GLY A 201 6.14 -1.09 -21.57
N LYS A 202 7.31 -1.55 -21.98
CA LYS A 202 8.16 -0.83 -22.93
C LYS A 202 7.50 -0.89 -24.30
N SER A 203 7.30 0.26 -24.94
CA SER A 203 6.92 0.31 -26.35
C SER A 203 8.08 -0.25 -27.17
N GLN A 204 7.98 -1.50 -27.62
CA GLN A 204 8.91 -2.12 -28.55
C GLN A 204 8.18 -2.25 -29.90
N PRO A 205 8.72 -1.70 -31.00
CA PRO A 205 8.19 -1.93 -32.34
C PRO A 205 8.19 -3.44 -32.64
N GLY A 206 7.01 -4.04 -32.79
CA GLY A 206 6.85 -5.47 -33.11
C GLY A 206 6.65 -6.43 -31.93
N GLY A 207 6.63 -5.96 -30.67
CA GLY A 207 6.58 -6.84 -29.49
C GLY A 207 5.41 -6.59 -28.54
N GLY A 208 4.39 -7.45 -28.58
CA GLY A 208 3.71 -7.97 -27.38
C GLY A 208 2.85 -7.04 -26.52
N THR A 209 2.36 -5.89 -26.99
CA THR A 209 1.51 -5.02 -26.16
C THR A 209 0.24 -5.74 -25.69
N MET A 210 0.03 -5.80 -24.36
CA MET A 210 -1.13 -6.45 -23.74
C MET A 210 -2.43 -5.70 -24.01
N LEU A 211 -2.36 -4.37 -24.07
CA LEU A 211 -3.47 -3.47 -24.32
C LEU A 211 -3.15 -2.59 -25.52
N LYS A 212 -4.06 -2.48 -26.47
CA LYS A 212 -3.96 -1.53 -27.58
C LYS A 212 -5.25 -0.74 -27.66
N VAL A 213 -5.13 0.57 -27.79
CA VAL A 213 -6.28 1.46 -28.00
C VAL A 213 -6.18 2.02 -29.40
N PHE A 214 -7.26 1.90 -30.17
CA PHE A 214 -7.37 2.40 -31.53
C PHE A 214 -8.52 3.42 -31.61
N PRO A 215 -8.34 4.57 -32.26
CA PRO A 215 -9.48 5.42 -32.61
C PRO A 215 -10.34 4.71 -33.68
N LEU A 216 -11.65 4.73 -33.52
CA LEU A 216 -12.58 4.29 -34.55
C LEU A 216 -12.86 5.45 -35.53
N LYS A 217 -13.60 5.15 -36.61
CA LYS A 217 -13.89 6.15 -37.66
C LYS A 217 -14.79 7.30 -37.17
N GLU A 218 -15.52 7.07 -36.08
CA GLU A 218 -16.37 8.08 -35.45
C GLU A 218 -15.57 8.85 -34.39
N ASP A 219 -15.71 10.17 -34.40
CA ASP A 219 -15.01 11.04 -33.46
C ASP A 219 -15.42 10.72 -32.01
N GLY A 220 -14.42 10.45 -31.17
CA GLY A 220 -14.60 10.17 -29.75
C GLY A 220 -14.88 8.70 -29.40
N LEU A 221 -14.99 7.81 -30.39
CA LEU A 221 -15.16 6.37 -30.17
C LEU A 221 -13.81 5.65 -30.27
N TYR A 222 -13.48 4.83 -29.28
CA TYR A 222 -12.23 4.09 -29.21
C TYR A 222 -12.47 2.60 -29.06
N GLN A 223 -11.57 1.80 -29.64
CA GLN A 223 -11.54 0.36 -29.48
C GLN A 223 -10.35 -0.05 -28.60
N LEU A 224 -10.63 -0.68 -27.46
CA LEU A 224 -9.64 -1.35 -26.62
C LEU A 224 -9.53 -2.82 -27.03
N GLN A 225 -8.32 -3.24 -27.41
CA GLN A 225 -7.96 -4.63 -27.61
C GLN A 225 -7.10 -5.12 -26.44
N VAL A 226 -7.53 -6.19 -25.78
CA VAL A 226 -6.83 -6.83 -24.66
C VAL A 226 -6.35 -8.22 -25.07
N GLN A 227 -5.04 -8.46 -25.02
CA GLN A 227 -4.43 -9.77 -25.21
C GLN A 227 -4.39 -10.51 -23.86
N LEU A 228 -5.13 -11.62 -23.77
CA LEU A 228 -5.25 -12.36 -22.51
C LEU A 228 -4.00 -13.19 -22.20
N PRO A 229 -3.64 -13.34 -20.92
CA PRO A 229 -2.58 -14.25 -20.51
C PRO A 229 -2.97 -15.71 -20.82
N ARG A 230 -2.00 -16.58 -21.18
CA ARG A 230 -2.29 -17.97 -21.61
C ARG A 230 -3.26 -18.73 -20.70
N PRO A 231 -3.18 -18.65 -19.35
CA PRO A 231 -4.12 -19.35 -18.47
C PRO A 231 -5.60 -18.97 -18.63
N LEU A 232 -5.90 -17.82 -19.24
CA LEU A 232 -7.27 -17.37 -19.49
C LEU A 232 -7.74 -17.64 -20.93
N GLN A 233 -6.85 -18.08 -21.81
CA GLN A 233 -7.15 -18.21 -23.24
C GLN A 233 -8.09 -19.35 -23.55
N ASP A 234 -8.01 -20.45 -22.79
CA ASP A 234 -8.89 -21.61 -22.99
C ASP A 234 -10.36 -21.27 -22.74
N LYS A 235 -10.62 -20.29 -21.84
CA LYS A 235 -11.96 -19.89 -21.43
C LYS A 235 -12.51 -18.70 -22.23
N TYR A 236 -11.66 -17.72 -22.53
CA TYR A 236 -12.09 -16.43 -23.08
C TYR A 236 -11.50 -16.13 -24.46
N GLY A 237 -10.75 -17.06 -25.04
CA GLY A 237 -10.03 -16.86 -26.29
C GLY A 237 -8.75 -16.04 -26.11
N GLN A 238 -8.05 -15.77 -27.21
CA GLN A 238 -6.75 -15.10 -27.14
C GLN A 238 -6.85 -13.60 -26.85
N LYS A 239 -7.91 -12.95 -27.34
CA LYS A 239 -8.06 -11.50 -27.40
C LYS A 239 -9.50 -11.12 -27.14
N ILE A 240 -9.69 -9.98 -26.47
CA ILE A 240 -11.00 -9.34 -26.27
C ILE A 240 -10.95 -7.94 -26.89
N GLN A 241 -12.06 -7.52 -27.48
CA GLN A 241 -12.25 -6.20 -28.06
C GLN A 241 -13.44 -5.54 -27.38
N LEU A 242 -13.27 -4.28 -26.98
CA LEU A 242 -14.29 -3.47 -26.33
C LEU A 242 -14.29 -2.08 -26.96
N GLU A 243 -15.46 -1.49 -27.09
CA GLU A 243 -15.64 -0.13 -27.60
C GLU A 243 -16.05 0.78 -26.45
N PHE A 244 -15.56 2.03 -26.44
CA PHE A 244 -15.82 3.00 -25.38
C PHE A 244 -15.61 4.44 -25.85
#